data_AF-A0A7D5HXM7-F1
#
_entry.id   AF-A0A7D5HXM7-F1
#
_cell.length_a   1.000
_cell.length_b   1.000
_cell.length_c   1.000
_cell.angle_alpha   90.00
_cell.angle_beta   90.00
_cell.angle_gamma   90.00
#
_symmetry.space_group_name_H-M   'P 1'
#
loop_
_entity.id
_entity.type
_entity.pdbx_description
1 polymer ?
#
loop_
_entity_poly.entity_id
_entity_poly.type
_entity_poly.pdbx_seq_one_letter_code
_entity_poly.pdbx_strand_id
1 'polypeptide(L)'
;MSEYTILWIDDDKERRETGRGGVGDDERVDVIPCDPMELASRILSDEGKDFPEPDLALVDWYLHTGDYAGDGPSIEGILRDKYPEIPIYAFSSNYDDGRFKRERKQGESRFALITSPDRLRDEDIIHDLQDYEQIREQEGEGIDGILNLFDIGGELQEKIESTLPQEFINGIPSKDSYEPGSILRFARWVRHELLEKPGLLWDDVWTATKVGIDVRCFDQYQDQLFSARYTGIFSHRIDRWWRELVRDQIYTLAAEQETTVSRTWQDGPDLLDIPDSDRSECQACNDDEHTPQTVAAGKPGEQAEFQVHYRCSDIEKSRESTFEDFRMMVKL
;
A
#
# COMPACT_ATOMS: atom_id res chain seq x y z
N MET A 1 -26.54 11.21 -10.75
CA MET A 1 -26.74 9.94 -10.02
C MET A 1 -25.37 9.58 -9.52
N SER A 2 -25.24 9.22 -8.24
CA SER A 2 -23.97 8.73 -7.71
C SER A 2 -23.53 7.48 -8.47
N GLU A 3 -22.22 7.31 -8.58
CA GLU A 3 -21.58 6.14 -9.19
C GLU A 3 -21.28 5.08 -8.13
N TYR A 4 -20.90 5.52 -6.92
CA TYR A 4 -20.49 4.65 -5.81
C TYR A 4 -21.33 4.89 -4.56
N THR A 5 -21.63 3.81 -3.84
CA THR A 5 -22.37 3.82 -2.56
C THR A 5 -21.45 3.39 -1.42
N ILE A 6 -21.26 4.25 -0.43
CA ILE A 6 -20.40 4.02 0.73
C ILE A 6 -21.23 3.95 2.01
N LEU A 7 -21.07 2.88 2.80
CA LEU A 7 -21.60 2.86 4.16
C LEU A 7 -20.63 3.56 5.12
N TRP A 8 -21.11 4.55 5.85
CA TRP A 8 -20.36 5.17 6.94
C TRP A 8 -20.90 4.71 8.29
N ILE A 9 -20.14 3.92 9.03
CA ILE A 9 -20.60 3.26 10.26
C ILE A 9 -19.85 3.83 11.45
N ASP A 10 -20.59 4.55 12.29
CA ASP A 10 -20.03 5.40 13.32
C ASP A 10 -21.10 5.73 14.38
N ASP A 11 -20.74 5.63 15.65
CA ASP A 11 -21.61 5.96 16.78
C ASP A 11 -21.75 7.47 17.02
N ASP A 12 -20.79 8.25 16.54
CA ASP A 12 -20.86 9.71 16.56
C ASP A 12 -21.78 10.22 15.43
N LYS A 13 -22.96 10.70 15.83
CA LYS A 13 -23.96 11.23 14.90
C LYS A 13 -23.45 12.45 14.12
N GLU A 14 -22.70 13.34 14.76
CA GLU A 14 -22.21 14.56 14.10
C GLU A 14 -21.15 14.20 13.06
N ARG A 15 -20.23 13.29 13.42
CA ARG A 15 -19.20 12.77 12.51
C ARG A 15 -19.81 12.06 11.31
N ARG A 16 -20.81 11.19 11.50
CA ARG A 16 -21.45 10.47 10.39
C ARG A 16 -22.34 11.31 9.51
N GLU A 17 -22.93 12.41 10.00
CA GLU A 17 -23.85 13.23 9.19
C GLU A 17 -23.15 14.39 8.51
N THR A 18 -22.14 14.98 9.16
CA THR A 18 -21.54 16.25 8.72
C THR A 18 -20.03 16.33 8.84
N GLY A 19 -19.39 15.46 9.63
CA GLY A 19 -17.96 15.51 9.96
C GLY A 19 -17.10 14.42 9.33
N ARG A 20 -17.39 14.01 8.09
CA ARG A 20 -16.83 12.82 7.43
C ARG A 20 -15.40 12.94 6.89
N GLY A 21 -14.64 13.95 7.32
CA GLY A 21 -13.22 14.08 6.95
C GLY A 21 -12.93 14.28 5.46
N GLY A 22 -13.93 14.65 4.64
CA GLY A 22 -13.79 14.80 3.19
C GLY A 22 -14.41 13.66 2.37
N VAL A 23 -15.20 12.77 2.99
CA VAL A 23 -15.97 11.72 2.31
C VAL A 23 -17.41 12.15 2.05
N GLY A 24 -17.86 12.03 0.80
CA GLY A 24 -19.19 12.44 0.33
C GLY A 24 -19.27 13.91 -0.12
N ASP A 25 -18.13 14.54 -0.39
CA ASP A 25 -18.02 15.87 -1.00
C ASP A 25 -18.04 15.80 -2.55
N ASP A 26 -17.63 14.67 -3.14
CA ASP A 26 -17.69 14.38 -4.57
C ASP A 26 -19.07 13.81 -4.98
N GLU A 27 -19.65 14.32 -6.07
CA GLU A 27 -20.99 13.94 -6.54
C GLU A 27 -21.11 12.47 -6.99
N ARG A 28 -19.97 11.81 -7.27
CA ARG A 28 -19.92 10.39 -7.61
C ARG A 28 -20.13 9.50 -6.38
N VAL A 29 -19.95 10.02 -5.16
CA VAL A 29 -20.02 9.26 -3.92
C VAL A 29 -21.33 9.56 -3.18
N ASP A 30 -22.16 8.54 -3.01
CA ASP A 30 -23.30 8.59 -2.08
C ASP A 30 -22.95 7.90 -0.77
N VAL A 31 -23.03 8.65 0.33
CA VAL A 31 -22.68 8.14 1.66
C VAL A 31 -23.95 7.89 2.45
N ILE A 32 -24.10 6.64 2.90
CA ILE A 32 -25.20 6.19 3.74
C ILE A 32 -24.71 6.14 5.19
N PRO A 33 -25.06 7.13 6.02
CA PRO A 33 -24.71 7.10 7.43
C PRO A 33 -25.50 5.99 8.15
N CYS A 34 -24.79 5.18 8.91
CA CYS A 34 -25.34 4.03 9.61
C CYS A 34 -24.93 4.06 11.09
N ASP A 35 -25.92 3.93 11.96
CA ASP A 35 -25.67 3.60 13.35
C ASP A 35 -25.27 2.11 13.47
N PRO A 36 -24.23 1.75 14.24
CA PRO A 36 -23.78 0.36 14.34
C PRO A 36 -24.86 -0.61 14.81
N MET A 37 -25.71 -0.21 15.76
CA MET A 37 -26.78 -1.07 16.27
C MET A 37 -27.90 -1.24 15.26
N GLU A 38 -28.25 -0.16 14.55
CA GLU A 38 -29.24 -0.21 13.47
C GLU A 38 -28.75 -1.13 12.35
N LEU A 39 -27.49 -0.98 11.92
CA LEU A 39 -26.88 -1.82 10.91
C LEU A 39 -26.91 -3.30 11.30
N ALA A 40 -26.42 -3.63 12.51
CA ALA A 40 -26.42 -5.00 13.01
C ALA A 40 -27.84 -5.59 13.02
N SER A 41 -28.83 -4.82 13.49
CA SER A 41 -30.23 -5.25 13.52
C SER A 41 -30.81 -5.49 12.12
N ARG A 42 -30.49 -4.62 11.16
CA ARG A 42 -30.99 -4.71 9.77
C ARG A 42 -30.30 -5.82 8.97
N ILE A 43 -29.03 -6.09 9.23
CA ILE A 43 -28.29 -7.19 8.58
C ILE A 43 -28.70 -8.55 9.14
N LEU A 44 -28.89 -8.64 10.47
CA LEU A 44 -29.25 -9.90 11.14
C LEU A 44 -30.74 -10.26 11.03
N SER A 45 -31.60 -9.32 10.60
CA SER A 45 -33.02 -9.57 10.35
C SER A 45 -33.30 -9.84 8.86
N ASP A 46 -34.39 -10.55 8.55
CA ASP A 46 -34.85 -10.78 7.17
C ASP A 46 -35.23 -9.48 6.42
N GLU A 47 -35.22 -8.32 7.10
CA GLU A 47 -35.35 -6.97 6.51
C GLU A 47 -34.09 -6.53 5.73
N GLY A 48 -33.00 -7.29 5.81
CA GLY A 48 -31.76 -7.02 5.09
C GLY A 48 -31.87 -7.01 3.57
N LYS A 49 -33.00 -7.44 2.99
CA LYS A 49 -33.25 -7.45 1.53
C LYS A 49 -33.41 -6.06 0.91
N ASP A 50 -33.81 -5.06 1.69
CA ASP A 50 -33.99 -3.67 1.21
C ASP A 50 -32.80 -2.76 1.56
N PHE A 51 -31.71 -3.33 2.07
CA PHE A 51 -30.49 -2.58 2.31
C PHE A 51 -29.69 -2.50 1.02
N PRO A 52 -29.22 -1.31 0.61
CA PRO A 52 -28.45 -1.16 -0.63
C PRO A 52 -27.19 -2.04 -0.60
N GLU A 53 -26.77 -2.51 -1.77
CA GLU A 53 -25.47 -3.16 -1.93
C GLU A 53 -24.41 -2.06 -2.00
N PRO A 54 -23.54 -1.94 -0.99
CA PRO A 54 -22.51 -0.91 -0.99
C PRO A 54 -21.28 -1.37 -1.77
N ASP A 55 -20.53 -0.41 -2.29
CA ASP A 55 -19.25 -0.65 -2.94
C ASP A 55 -18.10 -0.66 -1.92
N LEU A 56 -18.27 0.06 -0.80
CA LEU A 56 -17.30 0.15 0.31
C LEU A 56 -18.03 0.35 1.64
N ALA A 57 -17.45 -0.18 2.72
CA ALA A 57 -17.84 0.20 4.08
C ALA A 57 -16.67 0.86 4.82
N LEU A 58 -16.96 1.99 5.47
CA LEU A 58 -16.08 2.71 6.39
C LEU A 58 -16.59 2.49 7.81
N VAL A 59 -15.74 1.99 8.70
CA VAL A 59 -16.12 1.60 10.06
C VAL A 59 -15.22 2.29 11.07
N ASP A 60 -15.80 3.04 12.01
CA ASP A 60 -15.00 3.52 13.14
C ASP A 60 -14.53 2.32 13.97
N TRP A 61 -13.24 2.30 14.30
CA TRP A 61 -12.63 1.27 15.10
C TRP A 61 -13.22 1.20 16.51
N TYR A 62 -13.48 2.35 17.12
CA TYR A 62 -13.98 2.44 18.51
C TYR A 62 -15.42 2.91 18.52
N LEU A 63 -16.35 1.96 18.60
CA LEU A 63 -17.78 2.24 18.67
C LEU A 63 -18.21 2.27 20.15
N HIS A 64 -18.57 3.43 20.67
CA HIS A 64 -18.98 3.63 22.06
C HIS A 64 -20.46 3.99 22.16
N THR A 65 -21.33 3.03 21.89
CA THR A 65 -22.76 3.19 22.13
C THR A 65 -23.14 2.71 23.53
N GLY A 66 -24.00 3.46 24.23
CA GLY A 66 -24.40 3.14 25.61
C GLY A 66 -25.03 1.75 25.81
N ASP A 67 -25.60 1.18 24.74
CA ASP A 67 -26.27 -0.13 24.74
C ASP A 67 -25.54 -1.21 23.90
N TYR A 68 -24.42 -0.89 23.24
CA TYR A 68 -23.64 -1.84 22.44
C TYR A 68 -22.13 -1.71 22.72
N ALA A 69 -21.56 -2.82 23.19
CA ALA A 69 -20.15 -2.94 23.57
C ALA A 69 -19.32 -3.66 22.49
N GLY A 70 -19.63 -3.42 21.21
CA GLY A 70 -18.85 -3.94 20.09
C GLY A 70 -17.82 -2.93 19.62
N ASP A 71 -16.80 -3.42 18.93
CA ASP A 71 -15.76 -2.64 18.27
C ASP A 71 -15.92 -2.71 16.75
N GLY A 72 -15.21 -1.86 16.00
CA GLY A 72 -15.21 -1.91 14.54
C GLY A 72 -14.94 -3.32 13.97
N PRO A 73 -14.01 -4.10 14.54
CA PRO A 73 -13.85 -5.50 14.18
C PRO A 73 -15.12 -6.35 14.35
N SER A 74 -15.94 -6.14 15.38
CA SER A 74 -17.23 -6.85 15.52
C SER A 74 -18.20 -6.53 14.37
N ILE A 75 -18.27 -5.26 13.95
CA ILE A 75 -19.08 -4.82 12.79
C ILE A 75 -18.54 -5.39 11.48
N GLU A 76 -17.22 -5.45 11.30
CA GLU A 76 -16.58 -6.06 10.13
C GLU A 76 -17.05 -7.50 9.92
N GLY A 77 -17.15 -8.29 10.99
CA GLY A 77 -17.65 -9.67 10.91
C GLY A 77 -19.09 -9.74 10.39
N ILE A 78 -19.97 -8.86 10.89
CA ILE A 78 -21.37 -8.78 10.47
C ILE A 78 -21.47 -8.37 8.99
N LEU A 79 -20.68 -7.39 8.57
CA LEU A 79 -20.63 -6.95 7.17
C LEU A 79 -20.11 -8.07 6.27
N ARG A 80 -19.06 -8.79 6.68
CA ARG A 80 -18.45 -9.87 5.89
C ARG A 80 -19.41 -11.03 5.66
N ASP A 81 -20.28 -11.34 6.63
CA ASP A 81 -21.30 -12.38 6.49
C ASP A 81 -22.34 -12.05 5.40
N LYS A 82 -22.66 -10.76 5.22
CA LYS A 82 -23.64 -10.30 4.22
C LYS A 82 -23.00 -9.93 2.88
N TYR A 83 -21.82 -9.32 2.93
CA TYR A 83 -21.09 -8.77 1.81
C TYR A 83 -19.66 -9.32 1.80
N PRO A 84 -19.45 -10.57 1.33
CA PRO A 84 -18.14 -11.23 1.45
C PRO A 84 -17.01 -10.50 0.72
N GLU A 85 -17.32 -9.87 -0.41
CA GLU A 85 -16.34 -9.27 -1.32
C GLU A 85 -16.18 -7.75 -1.19
N ILE A 86 -16.98 -7.08 -0.36
CA ILE A 86 -16.84 -5.62 -0.26
C ILE A 86 -15.54 -5.26 0.50
N PRO A 87 -14.78 -4.27 0.03
CA PRO A 87 -13.74 -3.68 0.86
C PRO A 87 -14.36 -3.06 2.11
N ILE A 88 -13.68 -3.24 3.24
CA ILE A 88 -14.08 -2.65 4.52
C ILE A 88 -12.86 -1.93 5.08
N TYR A 89 -12.96 -0.62 5.25
CA TYR A 89 -11.91 0.21 5.84
C TYR A 89 -12.26 0.49 7.28
N ALA A 90 -11.29 0.37 8.16
CA ALA A 90 -11.40 0.91 9.50
C ALA A 90 -10.75 2.28 9.58
N PHE A 91 -11.36 3.18 10.35
CA PHE A 91 -10.74 4.45 10.70
C PHE A 91 -10.72 4.66 12.20
N SER A 92 -9.76 5.46 12.68
CA SER A 92 -9.73 5.87 14.09
C SER A 92 -9.07 7.22 14.26
N SER A 93 -9.66 8.10 15.07
CA SER A 93 -9.00 9.35 15.50
C SER A 93 -7.74 9.11 16.32
N ASN A 94 -7.56 7.90 16.86
CA ASN A 94 -6.39 7.50 17.64
C ASN A 94 -5.32 6.81 16.78
N TYR A 95 -5.34 6.97 15.45
CA TYR A 95 -4.48 6.24 14.52
C TYR A 95 -2.98 6.28 14.89
N ASP A 96 -2.49 7.45 15.32
CA ASP A 96 -1.08 7.64 15.66
C ASP A 96 -0.73 7.25 17.11
N ASP A 97 -1.72 6.89 17.93
CA ASP A 97 -1.52 6.46 19.33
C ASP A 97 -0.79 5.10 19.39
N GLY A 98 0.23 5.01 20.25
CA GLY A 98 1.03 3.79 20.39
C GLY A 98 0.25 2.56 20.91
N ARG A 99 -0.90 2.75 21.57
CA ARG A 99 -1.84 1.66 21.91
C ARG A 99 -2.58 1.18 20.67
N PHE A 100 -3.13 2.11 19.89
CA PHE A 100 -3.84 1.79 18.65
C PHE A 100 -2.93 1.04 17.67
N LYS A 101 -1.66 1.45 17.52
CA LYS A 101 -0.70 0.73 16.65
C LYS A 101 -0.57 -0.77 16.96
N ARG A 102 -0.71 -1.19 18.23
CA ARG A 102 -0.69 -2.61 18.61
C ARG A 102 -1.99 -3.33 18.27
N GLU A 103 -3.13 -2.67 18.45
CA GLU A 103 -4.45 -3.20 18.12
C GLU A 103 -4.64 -3.30 16.61
N ARG A 104 -4.18 -2.30 15.86
CA ARG A 104 -4.17 -2.25 14.39
C ARG A 104 -3.54 -3.51 13.80
N LYS A 105 -2.40 -3.96 14.33
CA LYS A 105 -1.71 -5.18 13.87
C LYS A 105 -2.59 -6.43 13.94
N GLN A 106 -3.56 -6.47 14.85
CA GLN A 106 -4.52 -7.60 14.93
C GLN A 106 -5.66 -7.47 13.91
N GLY A 107 -5.98 -6.26 13.46
CA GLY A 107 -7.02 -5.99 12.46
C GLY A 107 -6.53 -5.93 11.01
N GLU A 108 -5.22 -5.90 10.75
CA GLU A 108 -4.63 -5.85 9.39
C GLU A 108 -5.09 -7.03 8.51
N SER A 109 -5.44 -8.18 9.11
CA SER A 109 -6.00 -9.33 8.39
C SER A 109 -7.52 -9.29 8.20
N ARG A 110 -8.21 -8.28 8.75
CA ARG A 110 -9.67 -8.14 8.74
C ARG A 110 -10.11 -7.03 7.81
N PHE A 111 -9.46 -5.88 7.91
CA PHE A 111 -9.75 -4.72 7.10
C PHE A 111 -8.91 -4.71 5.82
N ALA A 112 -9.42 -4.04 4.80
CA ALA A 112 -8.69 -3.77 3.57
C ALA A 112 -7.77 -2.55 3.69
N LEU A 113 -8.13 -1.61 4.56
CA LEU A 113 -7.32 -0.45 4.94
C LEU A 113 -7.64 -0.09 6.40
N ILE A 114 -6.61 0.32 7.15
CA ILE A 114 -6.80 0.96 8.46
C ILE A 114 -6.08 2.30 8.40
N THR A 115 -6.82 3.38 8.63
CA THR A 115 -6.31 4.76 8.46
C THR A 115 -6.89 5.73 9.50
N SER A 116 -6.47 6.99 9.45
CA SER A 116 -7.09 8.07 10.21
C SER A 116 -8.21 8.74 9.39
N PRO A 117 -9.25 9.29 10.03
CA PRO A 117 -10.39 9.90 9.31
C PRO A 117 -9.98 11.03 8.37
N ASP A 118 -8.97 11.82 8.73
CA ASP A 118 -8.44 12.94 7.94
C ASP A 118 -7.70 12.50 6.66
N ARG A 119 -7.37 11.21 6.54
CA ARG A 119 -6.76 10.61 5.35
C ARG A 119 -7.76 9.95 4.42
N LEU A 120 -9.05 9.98 4.75
CA LEU A 120 -10.13 9.50 3.89
C LEU A 120 -10.60 10.65 2.99
N ARG A 121 -10.23 10.60 1.71
CA ARG A 121 -10.65 11.57 0.70
C ARG A 121 -11.40 10.84 -0.40
N ASP A 122 -12.46 11.46 -0.93
CA ASP A 122 -13.27 10.87 -2.00
C ASP A 122 -12.43 10.46 -3.21
N GLU A 123 -11.51 11.30 -3.66
CA GLU A 123 -10.66 11.00 -4.82
C GLU A 123 -9.88 9.69 -4.65
N ASP A 124 -9.27 9.49 -3.48
CA ASP A 124 -8.51 8.26 -3.24
C ASP A 124 -9.44 7.04 -3.05
N ILE A 125 -10.62 7.23 -2.47
CA ILE A 125 -11.62 6.16 -2.33
C ILE A 125 -12.14 5.72 -3.70
N ILE A 126 -12.41 6.68 -4.59
CA ILE A 126 -12.87 6.41 -5.95
C ILE A 126 -11.81 5.62 -6.72
N HIS A 127 -10.54 6.04 -6.66
CA HIS A 127 -9.47 5.28 -7.30
C HIS A 127 -9.32 3.87 -6.72
N ASP A 128 -9.43 3.71 -5.39
CA ASP A 128 -9.43 2.38 -4.78
C ASP A 128 -10.57 1.49 -5.31
N LEU A 129 -11.78 2.05 -5.41
CA LEU A 129 -12.96 1.32 -5.92
C LEU A 129 -12.76 0.89 -7.38
N GLN A 130 -12.20 1.75 -8.21
CA GLN A 130 -11.82 1.43 -9.59
C GLN A 130 -10.74 0.34 -9.64
N ASP A 131 -9.77 0.35 -8.73
CA ASP A 131 -8.77 -0.71 -8.64
C ASP A 131 -9.40 -2.04 -8.21
N TYR A 132 -10.36 -2.05 -7.28
CA TYR A 132 -11.13 -3.24 -6.93
C TYR A 132 -11.99 -3.77 -8.09
N GLU A 133 -12.56 -2.88 -8.89
CA GLU A 133 -13.29 -3.24 -10.11
C GLU A 133 -12.36 -3.88 -11.14
N GLN A 134 -11.18 -3.30 -11.38
CA GLN A 134 -10.17 -3.88 -12.25
C GLN A 134 -9.77 -5.28 -11.79
N ILE A 135 -9.52 -5.49 -10.49
CA ILE A 135 -9.22 -6.82 -9.94
C ILE A 135 -10.36 -7.80 -10.24
N ARG A 136 -11.61 -7.37 -10.05
CA ARG A 136 -12.80 -8.19 -10.31
C ARG A 136 -12.94 -8.57 -11.78
N GLU A 137 -12.58 -7.68 -12.70
CA GLU A 137 -12.61 -7.95 -14.14
C GLU A 137 -11.59 -9.02 -14.58
N GLN A 138 -10.56 -9.29 -13.77
CA GLN A 138 -9.55 -10.32 -14.05
C GLN A 138 -9.86 -11.68 -13.41
N GLU A 139 -11.02 -11.83 -12.76
CA GLU A 139 -11.44 -13.11 -12.18
C GLU A 139 -11.55 -14.21 -13.25
N GLY A 140 -10.83 -15.32 -13.07
CA GLY A 140 -10.85 -16.45 -13.99
C GLY A 140 -10.00 -16.29 -15.26
N GLU A 141 -9.31 -15.15 -15.44
CA GLU A 141 -8.44 -14.88 -16.59
C GLU A 141 -7.04 -15.52 -16.47
N GLY A 142 -6.83 -16.34 -15.43
CA GLY A 142 -5.56 -17.00 -15.18
C GLY A 142 -4.48 -16.05 -14.68
N ILE A 143 -3.21 -16.47 -14.80
CA ILE A 143 -2.06 -15.67 -14.36
C ILE A 143 -1.92 -14.38 -15.17
N ASP A 144 -2.25 -14.41 -16.47
CA ASP A 144 -2.18 -13.25 -17.36
C ASP A 144 -3.08 -12.11 -16.86
N GLY A 145 -4.25 -12.43 -16.29
CA GLY A 145 -5.13 -11.44 -15.67
C GLY A 145 -4.46 -10.69 -14.52
N ILE A 146 -3.70 -11.39 -13.66
CA ILE A 146 -2.92 -10.76 -12.60
C ILE A 146 -1.82 -9.86 -13.16
N LEU A 147 -1.08 -10.34 -14.17
CA LEU A 147 0.03 -9.59 -14.77
C LEU A 147 -0.44 -8.28 -15.43
N ASN A 148 -1.64 -8.29 -16.02
CA ASN A 148 -2.27 -7.11 -16.61
C ASN A 148 -2.53 -6.01 -15.56
N LEU A 149 -2.84 -6.37 -14.31
CA LEU A 149 -3.11 -5.40 -13.22
C LEU A 149 -1.87 -4.59 -12.82
N PHE A 150 -0.68 -5.07 -13.16
CA PHE A 150 0.58 -4.40 -12.83
C PHE A 150 1.15 -3.58 -13.99
N ASP A 151 0.56 -3.66 -15.19
CA ASP A 151 1.04 -3.00 -16.40
C ASP A 151 2.53 -3.29 -16.69
N ILE A 152 2.92 -4.57 -16.57
CA ILE A 152 4.32 -5.02 -16.75
C ILE A 152 4.47 -6.01 -17.91
N GLY A 153 5.66 -6.00 -18.52
CA GLY A 153 6.07 -6.95 -19.56
C GLY A 153 7.46 -7.56 -19.31
N GLY A 154 7.78 -8.63 -20.05
CA GLY A 154 9.12 -9.23 -20.09
C GLY A 154 9.55 -9.88 -18.77
N GLU A 155 10.81 -9.70 -18.37
CA GLU A 155 11.40 -10.35 -17.19
C GLU A 155 10.70 -10.00 -15.87
N LEU A 156 9.99 -8.86 -15.80
CA LEU A 156 9.22 -8.49 -14.62
C LEU A 156 8.04 -9.44 -14.35
N GLN A 157 7.45 -10.01 -15.42
CA GLN A 157 6.35 -10.96 -15.29
C GLN A 157 6.81 -12.20 -14.53
N GLU A 158 7.95 -12.78 -14.92
CA GLU A 158 8.53 -13.96 -14.27
C GLU A 158 8.85 -13.70 -12.78
N LYS A 159 9.33 -12.49 -12.46
CA LYS A 159 9.59 -12.11 -11.06
C LYS A 159 8.31 -12.02 -10.26
N ILE A 160 7.28 -11.36 -10.78
CA ILE A 160 5.98 -11.26 -10.09
C ILE A 160 5.40 -12.65 -9.88
N GLU A 161 5.36 -13.50 -10.91
CA GLU A 161 4.89 -14.89 -10.82
C GLU A 161 5.59 -15.66 -9.68
N SER A 162 6.91 -15.52 -9.55
CA SER A 162 7.69 -16.19 -8.52
C SER A 162 7.41 -15.71 -7.08
N THR A 163 6.81 -14.53 -6.94
CA THR A 163 6.51 -13.89 -5.65
C THR A 163 5.04 -13.98 -5.26
N LEU A 164 4.17 -14.42 -6.17
CA LEU A 164 2.76 -14.56 -5.88
C LEU A 164 2.50 -15.59 -4.77
N PRO A 165 1.51 -15.35 -3.91
CA PRO A 165 1.00 -16.35 -2.99
C PRO A 165 0.58 -17.61 -3.74
N GLN A 166 0.75 -18.77 -3.10
CA GLN A 166 0.45 -20.08 -3.71
C GLN A 166 -1.01 -20.18 -4.21
N GLU A 167 -1.94 -19.51 -3.53
CA GLU A 167 -3.35 -19.45 -3.91
C GLU A 167 -3.62 -18.69 -5.22
N PHE A 168 -2.69 -17.85 -5.69
CA PHE A 168 -2.84 -17.02 -6.91
C PHE A 168 -1.93 -17.45 -8.06
N ILE A 169 -1.22 -18.58 -7.96
CA ILE A 169 -0.33 -19.09 -9.02
C ILE A 169 -1.09 -19.33 -10.34
N ASN A 170 -2.38 -19.68 -10.25
CA ASN A 170 -3.23 -19.91 -11.42
C ASN A 170 -4.14 -18.72 -11.73
N GLY A 171 -3.87 -17.52 -11.20
CA GLY A 171 -4.73 -16.36 -11.32
C GLY A 171 -5.69 -16.15 -10.14
N ILE A 172 -6.54 -15.13 -10.26
CA ILE A 172 -7.61 -14.86 -9.30
C ILE A 172 -8.75 -15.86 -9.59
N PRO A 173 -9.18 -16.67 -8.61
CA PRO A 173 -10.29 -17.60 -8.79
C PRO A 173 -11.55 -16.92 -9.32
N SER A 174 -12.27 -17.58 -10.23
CA SER A 174 -13.54 -17.04 -10.74
C SER A 174 -14.60 -16.97 -9.63
N LYS A 175 -15.59 -16.10 -9.82
CA LYS A 175 -16.75 -15.96 -8.91
C LYS A 175 -17.54 -17.25 -8.69
N ASP A 176 -17.50 -18.17 -9.65
CA ASP A 176 -18.16 -19.49 -9.56
C ASP A 176 -17.36 -20.51 -8.74
N SER A 177 -16.15 -20.15 -8.32
CA SER A 177 -15.34 -20.98 -7.41
C SER A 177 -15.91 -20.93 -5.98
N TYR A 178 -15.61 -21.97 -5.18
CA TYR A 178 -16.02 -22.05 -3.78
C TYR A 178 -15.15 -21.18 -2.83
N GLU A 179 -14.36 -20.24 -3.37
CA GLU A 179 -13.38 -19.46 -2.61
C GLU A 179 -13.78 -17.98 -2.48
N PRO A 180 -14.74 -17.63 -1.59
CA PRO A 180 -15.10 -16.24 -1.37
C PRO A 180 -13.93 -15.43 -0.80
N GLY A 181 -13.91 -14.13 -1.09
CA GLY A 181 -12.93 -13.16 -0.65
C GLY A 181 -11.63 -13.15 -1.46
N SER A 182 -11.58 -13.77 -2.64
CA SER A 182 -10.37 -13.86 -3.47
C SER A 182 -9.84 -12.48 -3.87
N ILE A 183 -10.74 -11.59 -4.30
CA ILE A 183 -10.46 -10.20 -4.67
C ILE A 183 -9.79 -9.47 -3.50
N LEU A 184 -10.36 -9.60 -2.30
CA LEU A 184 -9.86 -8.91 -1.11
C LEU A 184 -8.54 -9.48 -0.62
N ARG A 185 -8.35 -10.81 -0.69
CA ARG A 185 -7.07 -11.45 -0.36
C ARG A 185 -5.97 -10.99 -1.32
N PHE A 186 -6.27 -10.94 -2.62
CA PHE A 186 -5.32 -10.47 -3.62
C PHE A 186 -4.99 -8.98 -3.42
N ALA A 187 -6.00 -8.12 -3.27
CA ALA A 187 -5.81 -6.71 -3.00
C ALA A 187 -4.98 -6.46 -1.72
N ARG A 188 -5.23 -7.26 -0.67
CA ARG A 188 -4.45 -7.20 0.57
C ARG A 188 -2.98 -7.57 0.33
N TRP A 189 -2.71 -8.62 -0.43
CA TRP A 189 -1.34 -8.97 -0.79
C TRP A 189 -0.66 -7.83 -1.56
N VAL A 190 -1.33 -7.24 -2.55
CA VAL A 190 -0.77 -6.10 -3.29
C VAL A 190 -0.43 -4.94 -2.35
N ARG A 191 -1.38 -4.52 -1.50
CA ARG A 191 -1.16 -3.39 -0.58
C ARG A 191 -0.08 -3.66 0.46
N HIS A 192 -0.18 -4.76 1.18
CA HIS A 192 0.62 -4.99 2.39
C HIS A 192 1.90 -5.80 2.18
N GLU A 193 2.00 -6.51 1.06
CA GLU A 193 3.19 -7.29 0.73
C GLU A 193 3.96 -6.67 -0.43
N LEU A 194 3.31 -6.42 -1.57
CA LEU A 194 4.00 -5.90 -2.75
C LEU A 194 4.37 -4.41 -2.62
N LEU A 195 3.43 -3.56 -2.17
CA LEU A 195 3.62 -2.11 -2.09
C LEU A 195 4.26 -1.67 -0.77
N GLU A 196 3.86 -2.24 0.37
CA GLU A 196 4.39 -1.79 1.67
C GLU A 196 5.80 -2.29 1.98
N LYS A 197 6.20 -3.47 1.48
CA LYS A 197 7.50 -4.07 1.83
C LYS A 197 8.53 -3.86 0.72
N PRO A 198 9.79 -3.54 1.08
CA PRO A 198 10.86 -3.47 0.09
C PRO A 198 11.11 -4.85 -0.53
N GLY A 199 11.24 -4.90 -1.85
CA GLY A 199 11.46 -6.13 -2.59
C GLY A 199 11.57 -5.88 -4.09
N LEU A 200 10.54 -6.30 -4.84
CA LEU A 200 10.44 -6.00 -6.27
C LEU A 200 10.24 -4.51 -6.54
N LEU A 201 9.53 -3.85 -5.62
CA LEU A 201 9.31 -2.42 -5.61
C LEU A 201 10.16 -1.76 -4.53
N TRP A 202 10.72 -0.60 -4.87
CA TRP A 202 11.41 0.30 -3.96
C TRP A 202 10.55 1.53 -3.70
N ASP A 203 10.64 2.06 -2.49
CA ASP A 203 10.17 3.41 -2.17
C ASP A 203 11.22 4.45 -2.59
N ASP A 204 10.91 5.73 -2.40
CA ASP A 204 11.79 6.84 -2.74
C ASP A 204 13.13 6.79 -2.00
N VAL A 205 13.14 6.36 -0.73
CA VAL A 205 14.37 6.27 0.07
C VAL A 205 15.30 5.21 -0.52
N TRP A 206 14.76 4.03 -0.82
CA TRP A 206 15.49 2.94 -1.43
C TRP A 206 15.96 3.30 -2.83
N THR A 207 15.09 3.85 -3.67
CA THR A 207 15.44 4.26 -5.04
C THR A 207 16.56 5.30 -5.01
N ALA A 208 16.38 6.40 -4.27
CA ALA A 208 17.39 7.45 -4.13
C ALA A 208 18.74 6.89 -3.67
N THR A 209 18.74 6.03 -2.64
CA THR A 209 19.95 5.36 -2.13
C THR A 209 20.62 4.50 -3.20
N LYS A 210 19.84 3.76 -3.99
CA LYS A 210 20.37 2.83 -5.00
C LYS A 210 20.87 3.52 -6.26
N VAL A 211 20.49 4.79 -6.47
CA VAL A 211 21.04 5.65 -7.53
C VAL A 211 22.00 6.72 -7.02
N GLY A 212 22.28 6.76 -5.71
CA GLY A 212 23.29 7.64 -5.10
C GLY A 212 22.83 9.08 -4.83
N ILE A 213 21.52 9.34 -4.80
CA ILE A 213 20.92 10.66 -4.61
C ILE A 213 20.47 10.83 -3.15
N ASP A 214 20.66 12.03 -2.59
CA ASP A 214 20.08 12.39 -1.29
C ASP A 214 18.55 12.35 -1.37
N VAL A 215 17.92 11.58 -0.50
CA VAL A 215 16.46 11.39 -0.51
C VAL A 215 15.68 12.72 -0.44
N ARG A 216 16.25 13.76 0.19
CA ARG A 216 15.61 15.09 0.32
C ARG A 216 15.51 15.85 -1.00
N CYS A 217 16.29 15.46 -2.00
CA CYS A 217 16.29 16.07 -3.33
C CYS A 217 15.80 15.11 -4.41
N PHE A 218 15.42 13.87 -4.05
CA PHE A 218 15.07 12.84 -5.02
C PHE A 218 13.87 13.23 -5.89
N ASP A 219 12.90 13.96 -5.33
CA ASP A 219 11.71 14.49 -6.01
C ASP A 219 12.06 15.27 -7.29
N GLN A 220 13.16 16.01 -7.29
CA GLN A 220 13.63 16.81 -8.44
C GLN A 220 14.15 15.96 -9.61
N TYR A 221 14.47 14.69 -9.35
CA TYR A 221 15.10 13.78 -10.33
C TYR A 221 14.19 12.62 -10.73
N GLN A 222 13.01 12.50 -10.14
CA GLN A 222 12.05 11.43 -10.42
C GLN A 222 11.68 11.34 -11.90
N ASP A 223 11.60 12.47 -12.61
CA ASP A 223 11.28 12.52 -14.05
C ASP A 223 12.30 11.75 -14.90
N GLN A 224 13.58 11.73 -14.50
CA GLN A 224 14.62 10.97 -15.20
C GLN A 224 14.43 9.46 -15.04
N LEU A 225 13.74 9.04 -13.97
CA LEU A 225 13.45 7.64 -13.67
C LEU A 225 11.99 7.25 -13.94
N PHE A 226 11.18 8.14 -14.53
CA PHE A 226 9.73 8.01 -14.58
C PHE A 226 9.24 6.68 -15.18
N SER A 227 9.91 6.12 -16.20
CA SER A 227 9.50 4.84 -16.79
C SER A 227 9.70 3.62 -15.90
N ALA A 228 10.35 3.78 -14.73
CA ALA A 228 10.48 2.75 -13.71
C ALA A 228 9.40 2.85 -12.63
N ARG A 229 8.59 3.91 -12.64
CA ARG A 229 7.51 4.11 -11.65
C ARG A 229 6.45 3.02 -11.81
N TYR A 230 5.97 2.53 -10.68
CA TYR A 230 4.85 1.60 -10.63
C TYR A 230 3.55 2.34 -10.93
N THR A 231 2.81 1.85 -11.93
CA THR A 231 1.56 2.45 -12.43
C THR A 231 0.36 1.50 -12.31
N GLY A 232 0.55 0.31 -11.76
CA GLY A 232 -0.52 -0.68 -11.59
C GLY A 232 -1.55 -0.28 -10.52
N ILE A 233 -2.43 -1.23 -10.19
CA ILE A 233 -3.46 -1.04 -9.16
C ILE A 233 -2.89 -0.53 -7.83
N PHE A 234 -3.62 0.36 -7.18
CA PHE A 234 -3.27 1.06 -5.94
C PHE A 234 -2.02 1.95 -6.00
N SER A 235 -1.46 2.21 -7.19
CA SER A 235 -0.32 3.13 -7.38
C SER A 235 -0.60 4.55 -6.90
N HIS A 236 -1.86 5.00 -6.96
CA HIS A 236 -2.28 6.32 -6.50
C HIS A 236 -2.09 6.53 -4.98
N ARG A 237 -1.96 5.45 -4.19
CA ARG A 237 -1.77 5.54 -2.74
C ARG A 237 -0.32 5.78 -2.34
N ILE A 238 0.62 5.32 -3.16
CA ILE A 238 2.02 5.25 -2.74
C ILE A 238 2.97 5.18 -3.93
N ASP A 239 4.00 6.03 -3.87
CA ASP A 239 5.03 6.07 -4.89
C ASP A 239 5.99 4.91 -4.74
N ARG A 240 6.09 4.14 -5.82
CA ARG A 240 6.91 2.93 -5.91
C ARG A 240 7.60 2.84 -7.25
N TRP A 241 8.74 2.17 -7.24
CA TRP A 241 9.63 2.04 -8.38
C TRP A 241 10.01 0.58 -8.57
N TRP A 242 9.87 0.07 -9.79
CA TRP A 242 10.38 -1.25 -10.13
C TRP A 242 11.89 -1.25 -10.05
N ARG A 243 12.42 -1.99 -9.08
CA ARG A 243 13.87 -2.13 -8.83
C ARG A 243 14.67 -2.43 -10.10
N GLU A 244 14.15 -3.35 -10.91
CA GLU A 244 14.81 -3.75 -12.16
C GLU A 244 14.78 -2.62 -13.19
N LEU A 245 13.66 -1.92 -13.34
CA LEU A 245 13.56 -0.82 -14.31
C LEU A 245 14.42 0.37 -13.91
N VAL A 246 14.51 0.69 -12.62
CA VAL A 246 15.45 1.72 -12.13
C VAL A 246 16.88 1.35 -12.52
N ARG A 247 17.27 0.10 -12.28
CA ARG A 247 18.60 -0.40 -12.65
C ARG A 247 18.82 -0.32 -14.15
N ASP A 248 17.86 -0.77 -14.95
CA ASP A 248 17.95 -0.85 -16.40
C ASP A 248 18.01 0.55 -17.04
N GLN A 249 17.34 1.55 -16.46
CA GLN A 249 17.48 2.96 -16.85
C GLN A 249 18.91 3.48 -16.64
N ILE A 250 19.53 3.21 -15.48
CA ILE A 250 20.92 3.60 -15.22
C ILE A 250 21.87 2.94 -16.23
N TYR A 251 21.67 1.67 -16.55
CA TYR A 251 22.46 1.00 -17.59
C TYR A 251 22.22 1.56 -18.99
N THR A 252 20.98 1.96 -19.30
CA THR A 252 20.63 2.60 -20.57
C THR A 252 21.34 3.94 -20.71
N LEU A 253 21.29 4.79 -19.68
CA LEU A 253 22.02 6.07 -19.64
C LEU A 253 23.52 5.87 -19.81
N ALA A 254 24.10 4.86 -19.14
CA ALA A 254 25.51 4.56 -19.29
C ALA A 254 25.88 4.13 -20.71
N ALA A 255 25.03 3.32 -21.36
CA ALA A 255 25.23 2.93 -22.75
C ALA A 255 25.14 4.12 -23.70
N GLU A 256 24.19 5.04 -23.48
CA GLU A 256 24.04 6.28 -24.25
C GLU A 256 25.24 7.23 -24.07
N GLN A 257 25.85 7.23 -22.90
CA GLN A 257 27.04 8.01 -22.57
C GLN A 257 28.37 7.29 -22.85
N GLU A 258 28.33 6.10 -23.48
CA GLU A 258 29.50 5.27 -23.80
C GLU A 258 30.40 4.96 -22.57
N THR A 259 29.79 4.82 -21.39
CA THR A 259 30.48 4.50 -20.13
C THR A 259 30.05 3.15 -19.56
N THR A 260 30.74 2.68 -18.53
CA THR A 260 30.46 1.42 -17.84
C THR A 260 29.99 1.68 -16.42
N VAL A 261 28.89 1.04 -16.01
CA VAL A 261 28.42 1.08 -14.63
C VAL A 261 29.14 0.01 -13.80
N SER A 262 29.94 0.43 -12.83
CA SER A 262 30.44 -0.42 -11.75
C SER A 262 29.32 -0.71 -10.74
N ARG A 263 28.69 0.36 -10.21
CA ARG A 263 27.60 0.29 -9.23
C ARG A 263 26.66 1.46 -9.43
N THR A 264 25.36 1.18 -9.46
CA THR A 264 24.33 2.21 -9.68
C THR A 264 24.37 3.35 -8.66
N TRP A 265 24.69 3.07 -7.40
CA TRP A 265 24.78 4.08 -6.34
C TRP A 265 26.10 4.88 -6.36
N GLN A 266 27.10 4.44 -7.13
CA GLN A 266 28.36 5.16 -7.34
C GLN A 266 28.30 6.01 -8.60
N ASP A 267 27.89 5.41 -9.70
CA ASP A 267 27.95 6.02 -11.02
C ASP A 267 26.64 6.72 -11.40
N GLY A 268 25.53 6.37 -10.73
CA GLY A 268 24.21 6.95 -10.96
C GLY A 268 24.16 8.48 -10.88
N PRO A 269 24.78 9.13 -9.88
CA PRO A 269 24.78 10.58 -9.79
C PRO A 269 25.45 11.26 -10.99
N ASP A 270 26.56 10.70 -11.49
CA ASP A 270 27.23 11.24 -12.68
C ASP A 270 26.37 11.04 -13.94
N LEU A 271 25.74 9.87 -14.08
CA LEU A 271 24.88 9.53 -15.22
C LEU A 271 23.61 10.37 -15.29
N LEU A 272 23.08 10.80 -14.14
CA LEU A 272 21.86 11.59 -14.00
C LEU A 272 22.16 13.10 -13.88
N ASP A 273 23.41 13.53 -14.11
CA ASP A 273 23.89 14.92 -13.99
C ASP A 273 23.57 15.55 -12.61
N ILE A 274 23.69 14.77 -11.54
CA ILE A 274 23.42 15.20 -10.16
C ILE A 274 24.61 15.99 -9.61
N PRO A 275 24.41 17.24 -9.16
CA PRO A 275 25.47 18.03 -8.55
C PRO A 275 25.89 17.44 -7.20
N ASP A 276 27.14 17.69 -6.79
CA ASP A 276 27.70 17.14 -5.54
C ASP A 276 26.84 17.45 -4.29
N SER A 277 26.13 18.59 -4.27
CA SER A 277 25.25 18.99 -3.16
C SER A 277 24.03 18.10 -2.97
N ASP A 278 23.61 17.38 -4.01
CA ASP A 278 22.41 16.54 -4.01
C ASP A 278 22.78 15.04 -4.00
N ARG A 279 24.07 14.72 -3.89
CA ARG A 279 24.55 13.35 -3.73
C ARG A 279 24.33 12.89 -2.30
N SER A 280 23.98 11.62 -2.17
CA SER A 280 23.75 11.02 -0.85
C SER A 280 25.05 10.84 -0.05
N GLU A 281 24.98 11.17 1.24
CA GLU A 281 26.04 10.92 2.22
C GLU A 281 25.60 9.85 3.22
N CYS A 282 26.55 9.11 3.78
CA CYS A 282 26.24 8.13 4.82
C CYS A 282 25.86 8.84 6.12
N GLN A 283 24.59 8.77 6.51
CA GLN A 283 24.07 9.45 7.71
C GLN A 283 24.64 8.91 9.03
N ALA A 284 25.33 7.76 9.01
CA ALA A 284 25.93 7.15 10.19
C ALA A 284 27.37 7.64 10.46
N CYS A 285 28.15 7.89 9.41
CA CYS A 285 29.56 8.27 9.55
C CYS A 285 29.91 9.62 8.92
N ASN A 286 28.97 10.26 8.22
CA ASN A 286 29.14 11.52 7.48
C ASN A 286 30.41 11.47 6.61
N ASP A 287 30.56 10.36 5.88
CA ASP A 287 31.66 10.14 4.95
C ASP A 287 31.16 10.46 3.55
N ASP A 288 31.62 11.60 3.04
CA ASP A 288 31.22 12.17 1.75
C ASP A 288 32.01 11.54 0.59
N GLU A 289 33.09 10.80 0.87
CA GLU A 289 33.89 10.13 -0.17
C GLU A 289 33.22 8.86 -0.68
N HIS A 290 32.26 8.31 0.08
CA HIS A 290 31.60 7.06 -0.25
C HIS A 290 30.07 7.23 -0.18
N THR A 291 29.40 7.01 -1.30
CA THR A 291 27.94 7.01 -1.32
C THR A 291 27.36 5.83 -0.51
N PRO A 292 26.23 6.05 0.20
CA PRO A 292 25.41 5.00 0.81
C PRO A 292 25.15 3.83 -0.13
N GLN A 293 25.07 2.62 0.45
CA GLN A 293 24.79 1.40 -0.34
C GLN A 293 23.44 0.76 0.01
N THR A 294 22.88 1.10 1.17
CA THR A 294 21.66 0.49 1.70
C THR A 294 20.88 1.48 2.55
N VAL A 295 19.61 1.16 2.76
CA VAL A 295 18.78 1.86 3.74
C VAL A 295 18.73 1.03 5.02
N ALA A 296 18.72 1.70 6.17
CA ALA A 296 18.62 1.07 7.48
C ALA A 296 17.56 1.74 8.37
N ALA A 297 16.99 0.98 9.31
CA ALA A 297 16.10 1.48 10.34
C ALA A 297 16.89 1.94 11.58
N GLY A 298 16.36 2.93 12.29
CA GLY A 298 16.95 3.43 13.53
C GLY A 298 16.68 2.54 14.74
N LYS A 299 15.51 1.88 14.79
CA LYS A 299 15.18 0.88 15.82
C LYS A 299 14.54 -0.39 15.23
N PRO A 300 14.65 -1.53 15.94
CA PRO A 300 13.93 -2.75 15.60
C PRO A 300 12.43 -2.51 15.38
N GLY A 301 11.91 -2.94 14.24
CA GLY A 301 10.50 -2.81 13.87
C GLY A 301 10.06 -1.43 13.36
N GLU A 302 10.98 -0.47 13.21
CA GLU A 302 10.73 0.79 12.48
C GLU A 302 10.98 0.60 10.97
N GLN A 303 10.42 1.48 10.13
CA GLN A 303 10.73 1.50 8.71
C GLN A 303 12.19 1.94 8.49
N ALA A 304 12.80 1.42 7.43
CA ALA A 304 14.16 1.79 7.07
C ALA A 304 14.12 3.12 6.33
N GLU A 305 14.71 4.16 6.93
CA GLU A 305 14.64 5.53 6.42
C GLU A 305 16.03 6.16 6.25
N PHE A 306 17.09 5.50 6.73
CA PHE A 306 18.44 6.08 6.77
C PHE A 306 19.35 5.55 5.67
N GLN A 307 19.91 6.44 4.86
CA GLN A 307 20.86 6.11 3.80
C GLN A 307 22.26 5.88 4.42
N VAL A 308 22.75 4.64 4.37
CA VAL A 308 23.98 4.24 5.08
C VAL A 308 24.87 3.30 4.26
N HIS A 309 26.13 3.18 4.68
CA HIS A 309 27.00 2.11 4.19
C HIS A 309 26.62 0.76 4.81
N TYR A 310 26.85 -0.33 4.08
CA TYR A 310 26.73 -1.69 4.61
C TYR A 310 27.56 -1.89 5.88
N ARG A 311 28.79 -1.36 5.92
CA ARG A 311 29.69 -1.45 7.09
C ARG A 311 29.19 -0.64 8.30
N CYS A 312 28.33 0.34 8.07
CA CYS A 312 27.75 1.21 9.10
C CYS A 312 26.38 0.69 9.58
N SER A 313 25.96 -0.47 9.07
CA SER A 313 24.69 -1.09 9.39
C SER A 313 24.87 -2.52 9.90
N ASP A 314 24.01 -2.92 10.82
CA ASP A 314 23.90 -4.28 11.32
C ASP A 314 22.72 -4.99 10.65
N ILE A 315 22.88 -6.25 10.26
CA ILE A 315 21.76 -7.06 9.75
C ILE A 315 20.85 -7.41 10.94
N GLU A 316 19.61 -6.93 10.91
CA GLU A 316 18.59 -7.41 11.82
C GLU A 316 18.10 -8.78 11.36
N LYS A 317 18.28 -9.80 12.21
CA LYS A 317 17.72 -11.13 11.99
C LYS A 317 16.22 -11.15 12.36
N SER A 318 15.38 -10.32 11.73
CA SER A 318 13.93 -10.45 11.84
C SER A 318 13.38 -11.23 10.64
N ARG A 319 12.62 -12.29 10.91
CA ARG A 319 12.17 -13.32 9.95
C ARG A 319 10.97 -12.87 9.09
N GLU A 320 10.75 -11.59 8.89
CA GLU A 320 9.44 -11.09 8.44
C GLU A 320 9.35 -10.71 6.95
N SER A 321 10.44 -10.75 6.19
CA SER A 321 10.40 -10.50 4.74
C SER A 321 10.48 -11.80 3.94
N THR A 322 9.47 -12.05 3.11
CA THR A 322 9.49 -13.05 2.02
C THR A 322 10.27 -12.57 0.81
N PHE A 323 10.57 -11.26 0.72
CA PHE A 323 11.40 -10.66 -0.32
C PHE A 323 12.85 -10.57 0.17
N GLU A 324 13.81 -10.88 -0.71
CA GLU A 324 15.22 -11.18 -0.39
C GLU A 324 16.04 -10.07 0.29
N ASP A 325 15.50 -8.86 0.48
CA ASP A 325 16.25 -7.76 1.08
C ASP A 325 16.29 -7.90 2.61
N PHE A 326 17.48 -8.14 3.15
CA PHE A 326 17.72 -8.21 4.60
C PHE A 326 17.36 -6.89 5.28
N ARG A 327 16.65 -6.94 6.41
CA ARG A 327 16.45 -5.75 7.24
C ARG A 327 17.78 -5.29 7.84
N MET A 328 18.10 -4.01 7.61
CA MET A 328 19.33 -3.38 8.10
C MET A 328 19.01 -2.38 9.21
N MET A 329 19.92 -2.25 10.16
CA MET A 329 19.81 -1.41 11.35
C MET A 329 21.01 -0.48 11.45
N VAL A 330 20.81 0.75 11.87
CA VAL A 330 21.90 1.71 12.10
C VAL A 330 21.82 2.29 13.51
N LYS A 331 22.98 2.50 14.13
CA LYS A 331 23.10 3.37 15.30
C LYS A 331 23.61 4.72 14.82
N LEU A 332 22.73 5.71 14.86
CA LEU A 332 23.06 7.11 14.55
C LEU A 332 23.68 7.81 15.76
#